data_AF-A0A1H1YYJ1-F1
#
_entry.id   AF-A0A1H1YYJ1-F1
#
_cell.length_a   1.000
_cell.length_b   1.000
_cell.length_c   1.000
_cell.angle_alpha   90.00
_cell.angle_beta   90.00
_cell.angle_gamma   90.00
#
_symmetry.space_group_name_H-M   'P 1'
#
loop_
_entity.id
_entity.type
_entity.pdbx_description
1 polymer ?
#
loop_
_entity_poly.entity_id
_entity_poly.type
_entity_poly.pdbx_seq_one_letter_code
_entity_poly.pdbx_strand_id
1 'polypeptide(L)'
;MSLLSNLLDQVPPTIASTTTEEARRPAPRPSLALDTNAERRPRFVTEPHASAATATPEWRLARDAYLNHVMACPSCYAPTSRYCPAGAELRAEYDRTPMETQP
;
A
#
# COMPACT_ATOMS: atom_id res chain seq x y z
N MET A 1 48.02 -19.07 -6.71
CA MET A 1 48.29 -17.63 -6.54
C MET A 1 47.59 -16.90 -7.69
N SER A 2 46.61 -16.06 -7.35
CA SER A 2 45.84 -15.02 -8.09
C SER A 2 45.55 -15.18 -9.60
N LEU A 3 44.31 -15.16 -10.10
CA LEU A 3 43.23 -14.14 -10.04
C LEU A 3 43.60 -12.81 -10.75
N LEU A 4 42.89 -12.50 -11.85
CA LEU A 4 42.49 -11.15 -12.31
C LEU A 4 43.36 -10.32 -13.30
N SER A 5 44.24 -10.89 -14.14
CA SER A 5 45.07 -10.02 -15.02
C SER A 5 44.53 -9.73 -16.43
N ASN A 6 43.42 -10.33 -16.87
CA ASN A 6 42.97 -10.20 -18.27
C ASN A 6 41.73 -9.30 -18.49
N LEU A 7 41.35 -8.48 -17.50
CA LEU A 7 40.14 -7.64 -17.56
C LEU A 7 40.41 -6.14 -17.40
N LEU A 8 41.66 -5.70 -17.63
CA LEU A 8 42.04 -4.28 -17.58
C LEU A 8 42.37 -3.69 -18.96
N ASP A 9 42.41 -4.50 -20.02
CA ASP A 9 42.77 -4.06 -21.38
C ASP A 9 41.60 -3.49 -22.21
N GLN A 10 40.42 -3.28 -21.63
CA GLN A 10 39.24 -2.84 -22.39
C GLN A 10 38.61 -1.52 -21.92
N VAL A 11 39.43 -0.55 -21.50
CA VAL A 11 38.93 0.80 -21.25
C VAL A 11 39.24 1.70 -22.45
N PRO A 12 38.24 2.06 -23.28
CA PRO A 12 38.44 3.06 -24.33
C PRO A 12 38.62 4.45 -23.69
N PRO A 13 39.35 5.37 -24.35
CA PRO A 13 39.70 6.66 -23.77
C PRO A 13 38.47 7.55 -23.61
N THR A 14 38.37 8.18 -22.44
CA THR A 14 37.49 9.30 -22.16
C THR A 14 37.82 10.46 -23.11
N ILE A 15 36.91 10.75 -24.03
CA ILE A 15 36.88 12.04 -24.74
C ILE A 15 35.99 12.99 -23.94
N ALA A 16 36.62 13.93 -23.26
CA ALA A 16 35.97 15.16 -22.85
C ALA A 16 35.64 15.97 -24.12
N SER A 17 34.36 16.18 -24.40
CA SER A 17 33.89 17.22 -25.31
C SER A 17 32.54 17.72 -24.81
N THR A 18 32.62 18.87 -24.17
CA THR A 18 31.52 19.82 -23.96
C THR A 18 30.90 20.21 -25.30
N THR A 19 29.57 20.13 -25.43
CA THR A 19 28.65 21.19 -25.93
C THR A 19 27.23 20.62 -26.10
N THR A 20 26.33 21.08 -25.23
CA THR A 20 24.92 21.52 -25.44
C THR A 20 23.85 20.60 -26.07
N GLU A 21 22.69 20.63 -25.38
CA GLU A 21 21.31 20.28 -25.75
C GLU A 21 20.88 18.79 -25.66
N GLU A 22 20.29 18.32 -24.55
CA GLU A 22 18.92 18.61 -24.05
C GLU A 22 17.84 18.10 -25.02
N ALA A 23 17.32 16.88 -24.80
CA ALA A 23 15.89 16.50 -24.98
C ALA A 23 15.67 14.97 -25.00
N ARG A 24 15.74 14.30 -23.84
CA ARG A 24 14.80 13.21 -23.49
C ARG A 24 14.92 12.81 -22.01
N ARG A 25 14.87 13.79 -21.10
CA ARG A 25 14.56 13.47 -19.70
C ARG A 25 13.05 13.17 -19.67
N PRO A 26 12.58 11.99 -19.23
CA PRO A 26 11.16 11.81 -18.93
C PRO A 26 10.77 12.95 -17.99
N ALA A 27 9.69 13.65 -18.31
CA ALA A 27 9.21 14.74 -17.47
C ALA A 27 9.19 14.26 -16.01
N PRO A 28 9.63 15.09 -15.05
CA PRO A 28 9.44 14.75 -13.65
C PRO A 28 7.97 14.42 -13.50
N ARG A 29 7.66 13.17 -13.12
CA ARG A 29 6.30 12.82 -12.71
C ARG A 29 5.89 13.92 -11.74
N PRO A 30 4.69 14.50 -11.85
CA PRO A 30 4.25 15.47 -10.86
C PRO A 30 4.39 14.77 -9.52
N SER A 31 5.41 15.15 -8.76
CA SER A 31 5.50 14.79 -7.36
C SER A 31 4.20 15.33 -6.82
N LEU A 32 3.31 14.44 -6.38
CA LEU A 32 2.20 14.83 -5.54
C LEU A 32 2.87 15.42 -4.31
N ALA A 33 3.13 16.73 -4.37
CA ALA A 33 3.56 17.49 -3.24
C ALA A 33 2.40 17.32 -2.27
N LEU A 34 2.65 16.55 -1.21
CA LEU A 34 1.82 16.68 -0.03
C LEU A 34 1.92 18.15 0.33
N ASP A 35 0.83 18.89 0.13
CA ASP A 35 0.71 20.26 0.62
C ASP A 35 1.02 20.22 2.11
N THR A 36 2.26 20.56 2.46
CA THR A 36 2.68 20.69 3.83
C THR A 36 1.99 21.92 4.37
N ASN A 37 0.89 21.68 5.05
CA ASN A 37 0.19 22.59 5.93
C ASN A 37 -0.45 23.80 5.22
N ALA A 38 -1.50 23.54 4.45
CA ALA A 38 -2.66 24.42 4.57
C ALA A 38 -3.24 24.15 5.96
N GLU A 39 -3.28 25.17 6.81
CA GLU A 39 -3.91 25.25 8.12
C GLU A 39 -5.42 24.91 8.00
N ARG A 40 -5.74 23.67 7.65
CA ARG A 40 -7.06 23.12 7.73
C ARG A 40 -7.25 22.91 9.21
N ARG A 41 -7.76 23.94 9.91
CA ARG A 41 -8.36 23.76 11.24
C ARG A 41 -9.17 22.48 11.12
N PRO A 42 -8.77 21.38 11.79
CA PRO A 42 -9.54 20.18 11.65
C PRO A 42 -10.86 20.53 12.31
N ARG A 43 -11.92 20.61 11.50
CA ARG A 43 -13.26 20.47 12.01
C ARG A 43 -13.33 18.99 12.39
N PHE A 44 -12.72 18.67 13.53
CA PHE A 44 -12.85 17.37 14.15
C PHE A 44 -14.34 17.24 14.39
N VAL A 45 -14.98 16.44 13.55
CA VAL A 45 -16.37 16.08 13.80
C VAL A 45 -16.29 15.21 15.04
N THR A 46 -16.63 15.79 16.19
CA THR A 46 -16.61 15.12 17.50
C THR A 46 -17.80 14.19 17.68
N GLU A 47 -18.64 14.04 16.66
CA GLU A 47 -19.60 12.93 16.61
C GLU A 47 -18.81 11.63 16.82
N PRO A 48 -19.31 10.70 17.64
CA PRO A 48 -18.72 9.37 17.78
C PRO A 48 -18.70 8.70 16.41
N HIS A 49 -17.62 8.87 15.67
CA HIS A 49 -17.44 8.17 14.42
C HIS A 49 -17.09 6.74 14.79
N ALA A 50 -17.94 5.82 14.36
CA ALA A 50 -17.67 4.40 14.42
C ALA A 50 -16.30 4.15 13.76
N SER A 51 -15.30 3.91 14.60
CA SER A 51 -13.92 3.75 14.17
C SER A 51 -13.46 2.36 14.59
N ALA A 52 -12.52 1.79 13.83
CA ALA A 52 -11.90 0.53 14.21
C ALA A 52 -11.28 0.57 15.62
N ALA A 53 -10.86 1.75 16.10
CA ALA A 53 -10.28 1.92 17.43
C ALA A 53 -11.33 1.88 18.56
N THR A 54 -12.56 2.28 18.26
CA THR A 54 -13.70 2.27 19.20
C THR A 54 -14.57 1.02 19.07
N ALA A 55 -14.29 0.15 18.10
CA ALA A 55 -15.04 -1.07 17.85
C ALA A 55 -14.86 -2.14 18.94
N THR A 56 -15.89 -2.99 19.08
CA THR A 56 -15.84 -4.14 19.98
C THR A 56 -14.65 -5.07 19.63
N PRO A 57 -14.05 -5.75 20.64
CA PRO A 57 -12.99 -6.71 20.38
C PRO A 57 -13.39 -7.81 19.40
N GLU A 58 -14.63 -8.32 19.53
CA GLU A 58 -15.17 -9.37 18.65
C GLU A 58 -15.23 -8.92 17.19
N TRP A 59 -15.68 -7.69 16.94
CA TRP A 59 -15.69 -7.13 15.59
C TRP A 59 -14.30 -7.04 14.98
N ARG A 60 -13.32 -6.59 15.78
CA ARG A 60 -11.92 -6.51 15.35
C ARG A 60 -11.36 -7.89 15.00
N LEU A 61 -11.64 -8.90 15.82
CA LEU A 61 -11.22 -10.28 15.55
C LEU A 61 -11.84 -10.83 14.26
N ALA A 62 -13.15 -10.65 14.07
CA ALA A 62 -13.85 -11.09 12.87
C ALA A 62 -13.30 -10.40 11.61
N ARG A 63 -13.08 -9.08 11.68
CA ARG A 63 -12.47 -8.30 10.60
C ARG A 63 -11.08 -8.81 10.25
N ASP A 64 -10.22 -8.96 11.26
CA ASP A 64 -8.82 -9.32 11.05
C ASP A 64 -8.71 -10.75 10.50
N ALA A 65 -9.56 -11.67 10.95
CA ALA A 65 -9.66 -13.02 10.39
C ALA A 65 -10.05 -13.00 8.90
N TYR A 66 -11.08 -12.22 8.54
CA TYR A 66 -11.51 -12.06 7.14
C TYR A 66 -10.42 -11.41 6.27
N LEU A 67 -9.82 -10.30 6.71
CA LEU A 67 -8.79 -9.60 5.96
C LEU A 67 -7.54 -10.45 5.78
N ASN A 68 -7.05 -11.09 6.84
CA ASN A 68 -5.89 -11.98 6.75
C ASN A 68 -6.13 -13.12 5.76
N HIS A 69 -7.33 -13.71 5.75
CA HIS A 69 -7.68 -14.76 4.80
C HIS A 69 -7.70 -14.25 3.35
N VAL A 70 -8.39 -13.14 3.07
CA VAL A 70 -8.50 -12.60 1.70
C VAL A 70 -7.12 -12.18 1.15
N MET A 71 -6.24 -11.66 2.00
CA MET A 71 -4.89 -11.26 1.61
C MET A 71 -3.97 -12.47 1.32
N ALA A 72 -4.21 -13.62 1.96
CA ALA A 72 -3.39 -14.82 1.81
C ALA A 72 -3.95 -15.83 0.78
N CYS A 73 -5.27 -15.83 0.52
CA CYS A 73 -5.92 -16.83 -0.30
C CYS A 73 -6.01 -16.38 -1.78
N PRO A 74 -5.35 -17.09 -2.73
CA PRO A 74 -5.37 -16.71 -4.15
C PRO A 74 -6.75 -16.91 -4.82
N SER A 75 -7.57 -17.81 -4.26
CA SER A 75 -8.92 -18.05 -4.75
C SER A 75 -9.87 -16.90 -4.41
N CYS A 76 -9.58 -16.13 -3.36
CA CYS A 76 -10.36 -14.98 -2.94
C CYS A 76 -9.98 -13.72 -3.73
N TYR A 77 -10.98 -12.90 -4.04
CA TYR A 77 -10.82 -11.58 -4.67
C TYR A 77 -11.99 -10.68 -4.28
N ALA A 78 -11.78 -9.92 -3.21
CA ALA A 78 -12.79 -9.01 -2.65
C ALA A 78 -13.36 -7.98 -3.64
N PRO A 79 -12.57 -7.37 -4.57
CA PRO A 79 -13.12 -6.37 -5.48
C PRO A 79 -14.28 -6.86 -6.36
N THR A 80 -14.33 -8.16 -6.69
CA THR A 80 -15.45 -8.75 -7.45
C THR A 80 -16.30 -9.68 -6.61
N SER A 81 -16.21 -9.60 -5.27
CA SER A 81 -16.92 -10.50 -4.34
C SER A 81 -16.71 -11.99 -4.62
N ARG A 82 -15.53 -12.38 -5.12
CA ARG A 82 -15.19 -13.79 -5.30
C ARG A 82 -14.57 -14.31 -4.02
N TYR A 83 -15.15 -15.34 -3.41
CA TYR A 83 -14.64 -15.95 -2.19
C TYR A 83 -14.57 -17.46 -2.31
N CYS A 84 -13.55 -18.08 -1.70
CA CYS A 84 -13.59 -19.52 -1.45
C CYS A 84 -14.61 -19.82 -0.32
N PRO A 85 -15.00 -21.09 -0.09
CA PRO A 85 -16.00 -21.44 0.94
C PRO A 85 -15.64 -20.88 2.34
N ALA A 86 -14.40 -21.07 2.78
CA ALA A 86 -13.92 -20.53 4.06
C ALA A 86 -13.95 -18.99 4.11
N GLY A 87 -13.56 -18.33 3.01
CA GLY A 87 -13.61 -16.87 2.91
C GLY A 87 -15.05 -16.34 2.95
N ALA A 88 -16.02 -17.06 2.41
CA ALA A 88 -17.43 -16.71 2.46
C ALA A 88 -18.00 -16.83 3.88
N GLU A 89 -17.62 -17.87 4.63
CA GLU A 89 -17.98 -18.01 6.04
C GLU A 89 -17.40 -16.89 6.90
N LEU A 90 -16.10 -16.56 6.72
CA LEU A 90 -15.45 -15.45 7.41
C LEU A 90 -16.10 -14.10 7.06
N ARG A 91 -16.49 -13.91 5.80
CA ARG A 91 -17.22 -12.71 5.39
C ARG A 91 -18.59 -12.62 6.06
N ALA A 92 -19.33 -13.72 6.11
CA ALA A 92 -20.61 -13.78 6.79
C ALA A 92 -20.46 -13.52 8.30
N GLU A 93 -19.39 -14.02 8.93
CA GLU A 93 -19.09 -13.72 10.35
C GLU A 93 -18.83 -12.23 10.55
N TYR A 94 -17.94 -11.66 9.74
CA TYR A 94 -17.65 -10.24 9.78
C TYR A 94 -18.89 -9.35 9.60
N ASP A 95 -19.77 -9.68 8.65
CA ASP A 95 -21.00 -8.91 8.38
C ASP A 95 -22.06 -9.08 9.50
N ARG A 96 -22.03 -10.19 10.26
CA ARG A 96 -22.94 -10.46 11.38
C ARG A 96 -22.48 -9.85 12.70
N THR A 97 -21.19 -9.59 12.84
CA THR A 97 -20.64 -9.00 14.07
C THR A 97 -20.88 -7.49 14.07
N PRO A 98 -21.56 -6.92 15.08
CA PRO A 98 -21.77 -5.48 15.17
C PRO A 98 -20.49 -4.77 15.61
N MET A 99 -20.19 -3.63 14.98
CA MET A 99 -19.01 -2.83 15.30
C MET A 99 -19.08 -2.22 16.71
N GLU A 100 -20.27 -1.82 17.13
CA GLU A 100 -20.54 -1.21 18.43
C GLU A 100 -21.53 -2.08 19.20
N THR A 101 -21.42 -2.12 20.52
CA THR A 101 -22.43 -2.74 21.37
C THR A 101 -23.67 -1.84 21.34
N GLN A 102 -24.73 -2.28 20.65
CA GLN A 102 -26.01 -1.56 20.66
C GLN A 102 -26.52 -1.50 22.12
N PRO A 103 -26.88 -0.31 22.66
CA PRO A 103 -27.44 -0.17 24.00
C PRO A 103 -28.80 -0.84 24.15
#